data_AF-A0A0C3EX11-F1
#
_entry.id   AF-A0A0C3EX11-F1
#
_cell.length_a   1.000
_cell.length_b   1.000
_cell.length_c   1.000
_cell.angle_alpha   90.00
_cell.angle_beta   90.00
_cell.angle_gamma   90.00
#
_symmetry.space_group_name_H-M   'P 1'
#
loop_
_entity.id
_entity.type
_entity.pdbx_description
1 polymer ?
#
loop_
_entity_poly.entity_id
_entity_poly.type
_entity_poly.pdbx_seq_one_letter_code
_entity_poly.pdbx_strand_id
1 'polypeptide(L)'
;MWQNRKRQPGDGSNWSVLPNWEAIRGITNDILPINTAPPTDNDNTSLYKLADHFKGDIFFEPIIHHLLGGNTGANISERRRAMHRAQGFTIENGKLWRLSTKANDRVRRTECIPHTQTFDLALKTHREIGHFKSLDLLKLHLHEHYFWPGMDNDCRQAIL
;
A
#
# COMPACT_ATOMS: atom_id res chain seq x y z
N MET A 1 8.45 44.27 16.06
CA MET A 1 9.78 44.91 16.09
C MET A 1 10.83 43.97 16.70
N TRP A 2 11.22 42.90 15.99
CA TRP A 2 12.26 41.95 16.47
C TRP A 2 13.24 41.47 15.37
N GLN A 3 13.06 41.91 14.13
CA GLN A 3 13.97 41.61 13.03
C GLN A 3 15.05 42.71 12.98
N ASN A 4 16.34 42.34 12.97
CA ASN A 4 17.54 43.21 12.91
C ASN A 4 18.18 43.67 14.23
N ARG A 5 17.95 42.99 15.37
CA ARG A 5 18.75 43.23 16.58
C ARG A 5 20.03 42.39 16.56
N LYS A 6 21.20 42.98 16.86
CA LYS A 6 22.45 42.23 17.01
C LYS A 6 22.34 41.28 18.20
N ARG A 7 22.59 39.99 17.97
CA ARG A 7 22.55 38.94 19.00
C ARG A 7 23.62 39.23 20.06
N GLN A 8 23.25 39.14 21.33
CA GLN A 8 24.17 39.31 22.45
C GLN A 8 24.26 38.02 23.28
N PRO A 9 25.44 37.64 23.79
CA PRO A 9 25.58 36.48 24.65
C PRO A 9 24.72 36.67 25.91
N GLY A 10 23.71 35.81 26.10
CA GLY A 10 22.76 35.85 27.21
C GLY A 10 21.32 36.22 26.83
N ASP A 11 21.04 36.64 25.59
CA ASP A 11 19.69 37.01 25.12
C ASP A 11 18.79 35.82 24.75
N GLY A 12 19.23 34.59 25.02
CA GLY A 12 18.53 33.36 24.66
C GLY A 12 18.60 32.99 23.17
N SER A 13 19.22 33.80 22.31
CA SER A 13 19.41 33.49 20.88
C SER A 13 20.58 32.54 20.59
N ASN A 14 21.36 32.22 21.61
CA ASN A 14 22.48 31.27 21.54
C ASN A 14 22.02 29.80 21.49
N TRP A 15 20.78 29.52 21.87
CA TRP A 15 20.20 28.19 21.73
C TRP A 15 18.97 28.30 20.82
N SER A 16 19.07 27.74 19.62
CA SER A 16 17.87 27.44 18.85
C SER A 16 17.17 26.31 19.60
N VAL A 17 15.87 26.46 19.89
CA VAL A 17 15.03 25.32 20.25
C VAL A 17 15.22 24.31 19.13
N LEU A 18 15.88 23.21 19.45
CA LEU A 18 16.11 22.09 18.56
C LEU A 18 14.73 21.68 17.99
N PRO A 19 14.48 21.74 16.67
CA PRO A 19 13.22 21.31 16.07
C PRO A 19 13.13 19.78 16.08
N ASN A 20 13.12 19.17 17.26
CA ASN A 20 13.49 17.77 17.43
C ASN A 20 12.38 16.94 18.06
N TRP A 21 11.21 16.93 17.43
CA TRP A 21 10.32 15.76 17.47
C TRP A 21 10.22 15.12 16.09
N GLU A 22 10.10 15.93 15.03
CA GLU A 22 10.14 15.47 13.62
C GLU A 22 11.54 15.03 13.20
N ALA A 23 12.61 15.71 13.64
CA ALA A 23 13.98 15.34 13.27
C ALA A 23 14.43 13.99 13.86
N ILE A 24 13.82 13.53 14.96
CA ILE A 24 14.19 12.28 15.63
C ILE A 24 13.41 11.09 15.08
N ARG A 25 12.13 11.27 14.72
CA ARG A 25 11.25 10.18 14.29
C ARG A 25 11.03 10.11 12.78
N GLY A 26 11.45 11.14 12.04
CA GLY A 26 11.00 11.34 10.66
C GLY A 26 9.52 11.71 10.59
N ILE A 27 9.07 12.14 9.41
CA ILE A 27 7.66 12.43 9.16
C ILE A 27 6.91 11.09 9.13
N THR A 28 6.17 10.78 10.20
CA THR A 28 5.44 9.50 10.33
C THR A 28 4.25 9.38 9.37
N ASN A 29 3.77 10.50 8.83
CA ASN A 29 2.69 10.54 7.83
C ASN A 29 3.19 11.33 6.62
N ASP A 30 4.14 10.77 5.88
CA ASP A 30 4.53 11.36 4.61
C ASP A 30 3.41 11.11 3.58
N ILE A 31 2.73 12.18 3.19
CA ILE A 31 1.66 12.19 2.21
C ILE A 31 2.16 12.47 0.79
N LEU A 32 3.43 12.86 0.63
CA LEU A 32 4.04 13.24 -0.64
C LEU A 32 5.54 12.87 -0.67
N PRO A 33 5.91 11.58 -0.73
CA PRO A 33 7.30 11.19 -0.85
C PRO A 33 7.87 11.70 -2.19
N ILE A 34 8.71 12.74 -2.14
CA ILE A 34 9.51 13.17 -3.28
C ILE A 34 10.70 12.21 -3.35
N ASN A 35 10.59 11.18 -4.17
CA ASN A 35 11.66 10.22 -4.37
C ASN A 35 12.76 10.89 -5.22
N THR A 36 13.83 11.38 -4.57
CA THR A 36 14.96 12.06 -5.24
C THR A 36 16.02 11.10 -5.77
N ALA A 37 15.85 9.80 -5.56
CA ALA A 37 16.75 8.80 -6.13
C ALA A 37 16.43 8.59 -7.62
N PRO A 38 17.44 8.60 -8.51
CA PRO A 38 17.23 8.17 -9.89
C PRO A 38 16.71 6.72 -9.87
N PRO A 39 15.71 6.37 -10.71
CA PRO A 39 15.21 5.01 -10.80
C PRO A 39 16.38 4.09 -11.10
N THR A 40 16.67 3.17 -10.20
CA THR A 40 17.72 2.19 -10.43
C THR A 40 17.17 1.12 -11.38
N ASP A 41 18.01 0.52 -12.23
CA ASP A 41 17.57 -0.52 -13.18
C ASP A 41 16.88 -1.73 -12.50
N ASN A 42 17.09 -1.88 -11.19
CA ASN A 42 16.39 -2.83 -10.33
C ASN A 42 14.89 -2.56 -10.18
N ASP A 43 14.48 -1.29 -10.23
CA ASP A 43 13.07 -0.90 -10.08
C ASP A 43 12.25 -1.41 -11.26
N ASN A 44 12.75 -1.26 -12.49
CA ASN A 44 12.10 -1.80 -13.68
C ASN A 44 12.00 -3.32 -13.63
N THR A 45 13.06 -4.01 -13.18
CA THR A 45 13.05 -5.47 -13.01
C THR A 45 12.00 -5.92 -11.98
N SER A 46 11.81 -5.15 -10.90
CA SER A 46 10.77 -5.43 -9.90
C SER A 46 9.35 -5.23 -10.43
N LEU A 47 9.16 -4.26 -11.34
CA LEU A 47 7.86 -3.99 -11.98
C LEU A 47 7.44 -5.11 -12.95
N TYR A 48 8.39 -5.65 -13.74
CA TYR A 48 8.11 -6.81 -14.60
C TYR A 48 7.77 -8.06 -13.78
N LYS A 49 8.48 -8.28 -12.66
CA LYS A 49 8.19 -9.38 -11.73
C LYS A 49 6.79 -9.24 -11.11
N LEU A 50 6.37 -8.03 -10.78
CA LEU A 50 5.01 -7.77 -10.29
C LEU A 50 3.96 -8.12 -11.35
N ALA A 51 4.15 -7.68 -12.60
CA ALA A 51 3.21 -7.98 -13.67
C ALA A 51 3.07 -9.50 -13.90
N ASP A 52 4.19 -10.23 -13.88
CA ASP A 52 4.20 -11.69 -13.98
C ASP A 52 3.52 -12.36 -12.79
N HIS A 53 3.66 -11.80 -11.57
CA HIS A 53 3.06 -12.34 -10.36
C HIS A 53 1.53 -12.31 -10.38
N PHE A 54 0.93 -11.30 -11.00
CA PHE A 54 -0.52 -11.12 -11.12
C PHE A 54 -1.08 -11.52 -12.49
N LYS A 55 -0.28 -12.22 -13.30
CA LYS A 55 -0.68 -12.65 -14.65
C LYS A 55 -1.83 -13.66 -14.58
N GLY A 56 -2.90 -13.42 -15.31
CA GLY A 56 -4.09 -14.27 -15.34
C GLY A 56 -5.16 -13.89 -14.32
N ASP A 57 -4.90 -12.90 -13.45
CA ASP A 57 -5.91 -12.37 -12.55
C ASP A 57 -6.80 -11.34 -13.25
N ILE A 58 -8.05 -11.73 -13.50
CA ILE A 58 -9.08 -10.89 -14.16
C ILE A 58 -9.24 -9.52 -13.49
N PHE A 59 -9.02 -9.43 -12.17
CA PHE A 59 -9.21 -8.20 -11.42
C PHE A 59 -7.96 -7.31 -11.38
N PHE A 60 -6.80 -7.89 -11.06
CA PHE A 60 -5.58 -7.12 -10.79
C PHE A 60 -4.73 -6.86 -12.04
N GLU A 61 -4.74 -7.76 -13.02
CA GLU A 61 -3.95 -7.63 -14.25
C GLU A 61 -4.22 -6.29 -14.98
N PRO A 62 -5.48 -5.88 -15.24
CA PRO A 62 -5.76 -4.59 -15.87
C PRO A 62 -5.37 -3.38 -15.00
N ILE A 63 -5.31 -3.53 -13.67
CA ILE A 63 -4.93 -2.44 -12.77
C ILE A 63 -3.42 -2.24 -12.84
N ILE A 64 -2.64 -3.32 -12.78
CA ILE A 64 -1.18 -3.28 -12.81
C ILE A 64 -0.70 -2.77 -14.16
N HIS A 65 -1.25 -3.27 -15.27
CA HIS A 65 -0.90 -2.76 -16.59
C HIS A 65 -1.17 -1.26 -16.72
N HIS A 66 -2.25 -0.74 -16.13
CA HIS A 66 -2.56 0.69 -16.15
C HIS A 66 -1.56 1.48 -15.31
N LEU A 67 -1.22 1.00 -14.11
CA LEU A 67 -0.24 1.64 -13.22
C LEU A 67 1.17 1.64 -13.79
N LEU A 68 1.53 0.63 -14.60
CA LEU A 68 2.80 0.55 -15.33
C LEU A 68 2.85 1.42 -16.59
N GLY A 69 1.78 2.16 -16.91
CA GLY A 69 1.71 3.00 -18.10
C GLY A 69 1.47 2.23 -19.40
N GLY A 70 1.12 0.93 -19.31
CA GLY A 70 0.66 0.16 -20.45
C GLY A 70 -0.73 0.62 -20.91
N ASN A 71 -0.99 0.62 -22.22
CA ASN A 71 -2.34 0.83 -22.72
C ASN A 71 -3.22 -0.36 -22.34
N THR A 72 -4.01 -0.21 -21.28
CA THR A 72 -4.95 -1.24 -20.83
C THR A 72 -6.23 -1.22 -21.63
N GLY A 73 -6.47 -2.31 -22.38
CA GLY A 73 -7.71 -2.56 -23.10
C GLY A 73 -7.64 -2.19 -24.58
N ALA A 74 -8.36 -2.95 -25.40
CA ALA A 74 -8.48 -2.70 -26.84
C ALA A 74 -9.40 -1.50 -27.13
N ASN A 75 -10.23 -1.12 -26.15
CA ASN A 75 -11.27 -0.11 -26.32
C ASN A 75 -11.22 0.97 -25.22
N ILE A 76 -11.69 2.19 -25.55
CA ILE A 76 -11.69 3.36 -24.65
C ILE A 76 -12.43 3.06 -23.33
N SER A 77 -13.50 2.27 -23.40
CA SER A 77 -14.30 1.86 -22.24
C SER A 77 -13.51 1.00 -21.24
N GLU A 78 -12.71 0.06 -21.74
CA GLU A 78 -11.87 -0.81 -20.91
C GLU A 78 -10.76 -0.03 -20.24
N ARG A 79 -10.13 0.89 -21.00
CA ARG A 79 -9.12 1.81 -20.45
C ARG A 79 -9.69 2.69 -19.35
N ARG A 80 -10.88 3.27 -19.55
CA ARG A 80 -11.55 4.10 -18.54
C ARG A 80 -11.92 3.28 -17.30
N ARG A 81 -12.36 2.03 -17.48
CA ARG A 81 -12.67 1.11 -16.39
C ARG A 81 -11.41 0.74 -15.59
N ALA A 82 -10.31 0.43 -16.26
CA ALA A 82 -9.02 0.14 -15.63
C ALA A 82 -8.51 1.37 -14.85
N MET A 83 -8.57 2.55 -15.45
CA MET A 83 -8.22 3.82 -14.81
C MET A 83 -9.02 4.06 -13.53
N HIS A 84 -10.35 3.96 -13.60
CA HIS A 84 -11.20 4.14 -12.41
C HIS A 84 -10.91 3.12 -11.32
N ARG A 85 -10.66 1.85 -11.68
CA ARG A 85 -10.29 0.82 -10.70
C ARG A 85 -8.94 1.10 -10.07
N ALA A 86 -7.97 1.59 -10.84
CA ALA A 86 -6.62 1.90 -10.37
C ALA A 86 -6.55 3.08 -9.38
N GLN A 87 -7.57 3.94 -9.29
CA GLN A 87 -7.58 5.10 -8.39
C GLN A 87 -7.32 4.77 -6.91
N GLY A 88 -7.66 3.55 -6.49
CA GLY A 88 -7.45 3.08 -5.11
C GLY A 88 -6.20 2.24 -4.92
N PHE A 89 -5.29 2.15 -5.91
CA PHE A 89 -4.14 1.26 -5.86
C PHE A 89 -2.83 2.00 -6.18
N THR A 90 -1.75 1.53 -5.57
CA THR A 90 -0.39 2.03 -5.79
C THR A 90 0.59 0.87 -5.80
N ILE A 91 1.67 1.02 -6.59
CA ILE A 91 2.79 0.07 -6.57
C ILE A 91 3.91 0.71 -5.76
N GLU A 92 4.41 -0.02 -4.77
CA GLU A 92 5.56 0.40 -3.97
C GLU A 92 6.37 -0.82 -3.55
N ASN A 93 7.70 -0.71 -3.65
CA ASN A 93 8.65 -1.78 -3.31
C ASN A 93 8.34 -3.11 -4.01
N GLY A 94 7.91 -3.06 -5.27
CA GLY A 94 7.56 -4.26 -6.04
C GLY A 94 6.33 -5.00 -5.55
N LYS A 95 5.45 -4.35 -4.77
CA LYS A 95 4.17 -4.89 -4.29
C LYS A 95 3.00 -3.99 -4.69
N LEU A 96 1.85 -4.59 -4.92
CA LEU A 96 0.60 -3.87 -5.16
C LEU A 96 -0.09 -3.59 -3.83
N TRP A 97 -0.47 -2.33 -3.61
CA TRP A 97 -1.12 -1.88 -2.39
C TRP A 97 -2.45 -1.24 -2.69
N ARG A 98 -3.46 -1.57 -1.88
CA ARG A 98 -4.75 -0.89 -1.86
C ARG A 98 -4.71 0.22 -0.83
N LEU A 99 -5.04 1.43 -1.27
CA LEU A 99 -5.23 2.60 -0.42
C LEU A 99 -6.70 2.72 -0.05
N SER A 100 -6.98 2.88 1.25
CA SER A 100 -8.33 3.23 1.66
C SER A 100 -8.55 4.73 1.57
N THR A 101 -9.56 5.15 0.82
CA THR A 101 -9.94 6.57 0.65
C THR A 101 -10.84 7.06 1.79
N LYS A 102 -11.33 6.17 2.65
CA LYS A 102 -12.28 6.53 3.71
C LYS A 102 -11.51 6.98 4.95
N ALA A 103 -11.81 8.19 5.42
CA ALA A 103 -11.19 8.76 6.63
C ALA A 103 -11.40 7.91 7.89
N ASN A 104 -12.46 7.10 7.91
CA ASN A 104 -12.82 6.24 9.03
C ASN A 104 -12.34 4.79 8.88
N ASP A 105 -11.56 4.48 7.84
CA ASP A 105 -11.00 3.14 7.69
C ASP A 105 -9.80 2.98 8.63
N ARG A 106 -9.83 1.89 9.41
CA ARG A 106 -8.79 1.61 10.41
C ARG A 106 -7.46 1.28 9.74
N VAL A 107 -7.52 0.69 8.54
CA VAL A 107 -6.34 0.27 7.79
C VAL A 107 -6.17 1.20 6.59
N ARG A 108 -5.14 2.04 6.66
CA ARG A 108 -4.85 3.01 5.59
C ARG A 108 -4.38 2.33 4.31
N ARG A 109 -3.73 1.17 4.43
CA ARG A 109 -3.06 0.49 3.33
C ARG A 109 -3.03 -1.03 3.55
N THR A 110 -3.43 -1.81 2.55
CA THR A 110 -3.35 -3.27 2.56
C THR A 110 -2.62 -3.80 1.34
N GLU A 111 -1.87 -4.89 1.52
CA GLU A 111 -1.15 -5.57 0.44
C GLU A 111 -2.15 -6.38 -0.40
N CYS A 112 -2.08 -6.24 -1.72
CA CYS A 112 -2.92 -6.99 -2.64
C CYS A 112 -2.27 -8.33 -2.96
N ILE A 113 -3.05 -9.40 -2.96
CA ILE A 113 -2.57 -10.76 -3.22
C ILE A 113 -3.29 -11.34 -4.43
N PRO A 114 -2.57 -12.03 -5.35
CA PRO A 114 -3.19 -12.63 -6.52
C PRO A 114 -4.08 -13.81 -6.14
N HIS A 115 -5.15 -14.05 -6.89
CA HIS A 115 -6.19 -15.02 -6.52
C HIS A 115 -5.65 -16.45 -6.38
N THR A 116 -4.59 -16.79 -7.10
CA THR A 116 -3.93 -18.11 -7.03
C THR A 116 -3.33 -18.43 -5.66
N GLN A 117 -3.05 -17.43 -4.83
CA GLN A 117 -2.39 -17.60 -3.53
C GLN A 117 -3.32 -17.33 -2.34
N THR A 118 -4.54 -16.84 -2.59
CA THR A 118 -5.41 -16.34 -1.51
C THR A 118 -5.93 -17.44 -0.61
N PHE A 119 -6.29 -18.59 -1.18
CA PHE A 119 -6.75 -19.75 -0.42
C PHE A 119 -5.65 -20.30 0.50
N ASP A 120 -4.45 -20.52 -0.03
CA ASP A 120 -3.31 -21.04 0.72
C ASP A 120 -2.92 -20.10 1.87
N LEU A 121 -2.96 -18.79 1.62
CA LEU A 121 -2.74 -17.78 2.64
C LEU A 121 -3.79 -17.85 3.76
N ALA A 122 -5.08 -17.93 3.40
CA ALA A 122 -6.17 -18.01 4.37
C ALA A 122 -6.05 -19.28 5.23
N LEU A 123 -5.76 -20.42 4.62
CA LEU A 123 -5.58 -21.70 5.29
C LEU A 123 -4.33 -21.71 6.20
N LYS A 124 -3.21 -21.15 5.73
CA LYS A 124 -1.99 -21.00 6.53
C LYS A 124 -2.24 -20.13 7.77
N THR A 125 -2.87 -18.97 7.56
CA THR A 125 -3.21 -18.02 8.63
C THR A 125 -4.13 -18.66 9.67
N HIS A 126 -5.13 -19.42 9.22
CA HIS A 126 -6.04 -20.15 10.11
C HIS A 126 -5.30 -21.18 10.98
N ARG A 127 -4.33 -21.90 10.41
CA ARG A 127 -3.51 -22.88 11.14
C ARG A 127 -2.55 -22.23 12.13
N GLU A 128 -1.86 -21.16 11.72
CA GLU A 128 -0.84 -20.50 12.53
C GLU A 128 -1.40 -19.85 13.80
N ILE A 129 -2.59 -19.24 13.71
CA ILE A 129 -3.20 -18.52 14.86
C ILE A 129 -4.02 -19.48 15.74
N GLY A 130 -4.03 -20.78 15.42
CA GLY A 130 -4.59 -21.82 16.28
C GLY A 130 -6.07 -22.07 16.05
N HIS A 131 -6.46 -22.30 14.78
CA HIS A 131 -7.83 -22.63 14.37
C HIS A 131 -8.85 -21.68 14.96
N PHE A 132 -8.86 -20.42 14.48
CA PHE A 132 -9.88 -19.46 14.87
C PHE A 132 -11.26 -20.10 14.85
N LYS A 133 -11.96 -20.07 15.99
CA LYS A 133 -13.30 -20.64 16.13
C LYS A 133 -14.36 -19.96 15.27
N SER A 134 -14.06 -18.78 14.70
CA SER A 134 -15.00 -18.02 13.88
C SER A 134 -14.34 -17.45 12.62
N LEU A 135 -15.12 -17.48 11.53
CA LEU A 135 -14.79 -16.87 10.24
C LEU A 135 -14.49 -15.38 10.36
N ASP A 136 -15.22 -14.68 11.22
CA ASP A 136 -15.11 -13.23 11.37
C ASP A 136 -13.75 -12.81 11.93
N LEU A 137 -13.16 -13.60 12.83
CA LEU A 137 -11.82 -13.31 13.36
C LEU A 137 -10.73 -13.51 12.31
N LEU A 138 -10.81 -14.59 11.53
CA LEU A 138 -9.89 -14.83 10.42
C LEU A 138 -9.98 -13.70 9.39
N LYS A 139 -11.21 -13.31 9.02
CA LYS A 139 -11.49 -12.21 8.10
C LYS A 139 -10.95 -10.88 8.63
N LEU A 140 -11.20 -10.58 9.90
CA LEU A 140 -10.72 -9.35 10.53
C LEU A 140 -9.20 -9.26 10.50
N HIS A 141 -8.51 -10.34 10.86
CA HIS A 141 -7.05 -10.39 10.86
C HIS A 141 -6.47 -10.24 9.45
N LEU A 142 -7.04 -10.94 8.45
CA LEU A 142 -6.58 -10.80 7.07
C LEU A 142 -6.83 -9.40 6.51
N HIS A 143 -7.94 -8.74 6.87
CA HIS A 143 -8.21 -7.36 6.45
C HIS A 143 -7.24 -6.33 7.03
N GLU A 144 -6.53 -6.63 8.12
CA GLU A 144 -5.50 -5.74 8.67
C GLU A 144 -4.27 -5.62 7.76
N HIS A 145 -3.98 -6.66 6.98
CA HIS A 145 -2.73 -6.77 6.23
C HIS A 145 -2.94 -6.90 4.73
N TYR A 146 -4.00 -7.59 4.31
CA TYR A 146 -4.16 -8.08 2.95
C TYR A 146 -5.52 -7.71 2.35
N PHE A 147 -5.57 -7.73 1.02
CA PHE A 147 -6.79 -7.54 0.24
C PHE A 147 -6.80 -8.36 -1.05
N TRP A 148 -7.94 -9.00 -1.31
CA TRP A 148 -8.25 -9.56 -2.61
C TRP A 148 -9.78 -9.65 -2.82
N PRO A 149 -10.24 -9.66 -4.08
CA PRO A 149 -11.64 -9.96 -4.39
C PRO A 149 -12.00 -11.38 -3.99
N GLY A 150 -13.13 -11.58 -3.28
CA GLY A 150 -13.59 -12.92 -2.91
C GLY A 150 -13.05 -13.46 -1.59
N MET A 151 -12.36 -12.64 -0.80
CA MET A 151 -11.81 -12.99 0.52
C MET A 151 -12.81 -13.69 1.45
N ASP A 152 -14.07 -13.27 1.45
CA ASP A 152 -15.11 -13.90 2.28
C ASP A 152 -15.35 -15.37 1.89
N ASN A 153 -15.28 -15.70 0.60
CA ASN A 153 -15.46 -17.06 0.11
C ASN A 153 -14.24 -17.93 0.46
N ASP A 154 -13.04 -17.40 0.23
CA ASP A 154 -11.79 -18.13 0.50
C ASP A 154 -11.62 -18.40 2.00
N CYS A 155 -11.90 -17.41 2.85
CA CYS A 155 -11.89 -17.58 4.30
C CYS A 155 -12.92 -18.62 4.76
N ARG A 156 -14.11 -18.66 4.14
CA ARG A 156 -15.13 -19.66 4.45
C ARG A 156 -14.65 -21.06 4.06
N GLN A 157 -14.05 -21.22 2.89
CA GLN A 157 -13.51 -22.50 2.43
C GLN A 157 -12.32 -22.97 3.27
N ALA A 158 -11.49 -22.06 3.78
CA ALA A 158 -10.32 -22.40 4.59
C ALA A 158 -10.64 -22.93 6.00
N ILE A 159 -11.85 -22.67 6.51
CA ILE A 159 -12.31 -23.10 7.84
C ILE A 159 -13.11 -24.43 7.78
N LEU A 160 -13.69 -24.76 6.62
CA LEU A 160 -14.39 -26.02 6.39
C LEU A 160 -13.41 -27.20 6.36
#